data_AF-A0A1S3CW44-F1
#
_entry.id   AF-A0A1S3CW44-F1
#
_cell.length_a   1.000
_cell.length_b   1.000
_cell.length_c   1.000
_cell.angle_alpha   90.00
_cell.angle_beta   90.00
_cell.angle_gamma   90.00
#
_symmetry.space_group_name_H-M   'P 1'
#
loop_
_entity.id
_entity.type
_entity.pdbx_description
1 polymer ?
#
loop_
_entity_poly.entity_id
_entity_poly.type
_entity_poly.pdbx_seq_one_letter_code
_entity_poly.pdbx_strand_id
1 'polypeptide(L)'
;MAFSRAMFLALGLLGVLCVGVLAELQPVVVQSSNPNGGNGLNPSGGRCEEITIPMCKGIGYNLTQMPNEMNHDTQDEAGLEVHQFWPLVEIKCSSDLKFFLCSMYTPICIEDYYKVK
;
A
#
# COMPACT_ATOMS: atom_id res chain seq x y z
N MET A 1 -1.50 -25.61 36.22
CA MET A 1 -1.36 -24.26 35.61
C MET A 1 -0.41 -24.33 34.41
N ALA A 2 -0.86 -24.92 33.29
CA ALA A 2 -0.06 -25.03 32.05
C ALA A 2 -0.58 -24.12 30.92
N PHE A 3 -1.59 -23.30 31.21
CA PHE A 3 -2.23 -22.39 30.25
C PHE A 3 -1.52 -21.04 30.09
N SER A 4 -0.44 -20.79 30.86
CA SER A 4 0.15 -19.44 30.94
C SER A 4 1.27 -19.24 29.92
N ARG A 5 2.24 -20.16 29.81
CA ARG A 5 3.47 -19.90 29.03
C ARG A 5 3.29 -20.00 27.51
N ALA A 6 2.50 -20.94 27.02
CA ALA A 6 2.21 -21.07 25.59
C ALA A 6 1.35 -19.93 25.05
N MET A 7 0.42 -19.41 25.88
CA MET A 7 -0.43 -18.28 25.51
C MET A 7 0.36 -16.97 25.46
N PHE A 8 1.30 -16.74 26.39
CA PHE A 8 2.21 -15.59 26.31
C PHE A 8 3.17 -15.66 25.13
N LEU A 9 3.60 -16.85 24.70
CA LEU A 9 4.39 -17.01 23.48
C LEU A 9 3.55 -16.76 22.22
N ALA A 10 2.30 -17.22 22.18
CA ALA A 10 1.39 -16.95 21.07
C ALA A 10 1.02 -15.46 20.99
N LEU A 11 0.70 -14.82 22.12
CA LEU A 11 0.44 -13.38 22.19
C LEU A 11 1.69 -12.54 21.91
N GLY A 12 2.86 -13.01 22.34
CA GLY A 12 4.15 -12.39 22.03
C GLY A 12 4.53 -12.51 20.55
N LEU A 13 4.28 -13.65 19.91
CA LEU A 13 4.47 -13.85 18.48
C LEU A 13 3.46 -13.02 17.66
N LEU A 14 2.20 -12.94 18.07
CA LEU A 14 1.23 -12.01 17.46
C LEU A 14 1.65 -10.54 17.62
N GLY A 15 2.15 -10.15 18.79
CA GLY A 15 2.69 -8.81 19.03
C GLY A 15 3.93 -8.50 18.20
N VAL A 16 4.85 -9.45 18.05
CA VAL A 16 6.05 -9.30 17.19
C VAL A 16 5.69 -9.32 15.70
N LEU A 17 4.66 -10.05 15.28
CA LEU A 17 4.12 -9.94 13.91
C LEU A 17 3.51 -8.56 13.67
N CYS A 18 2.97 -7.93 14.71
CA CYS A 18 2.37 -6.60 14.60
C CYS A 18 3.36 -5.43 14.63
N VAL A 19 4.45 -5.58 15.37
CA VAL A 19 5.46 -4.53 15.57
C VAL A 19 6.72 -4.79 14.70
N GLY A 20 6.92 -6.01 14.22
CA GLY A 20 8.17 -6.50 13.62
C GLY A 20 8.23 -6.55 12.09
N VAL A 21 7.19 -6.14 11.35
CA VAL A 21 7.26 -6.05 9.87
C VAL A 21 8.16 -4.90 9.39
N LEU A 22 8.63 -4.05 10.31
CA LEU A 22 9.65 -3.03 10.03
C LEU A 22 11.10 -3.54 10.13
N ALA A 23 11.35 -4.80 10.53
CA ALA A 23 12.72 -5.25 10.84
C ALA A 23 13.47 -5.98 9.71
N GLU A 24 12.84 -6.30 8.57
CA GLU A 24 13.55 -6.93 7.43
C GLU A 24 13.36 -6.20 6.10
N LEU A 25 12.97 -4.92 6.12
CA LEU A 25 13.15 -4.07 4.94
C LEU A 25 14.66 -3.85 4.74
N GLN A 26 15.28 -4.74 3.96
CA GLN A 26 16.56 -4.45 3.33
C GLN A 26 16.42 -3.11 2.59
N PRO A 27 17.41 -2.21 2.65
CA PRO A 27 17.41 -1.06 1.77
C PRO A 27 17.50 -1.60 0.33
N VAL A 28 16.41 -1.55 -0.43
CA VAL A 28 16.48 -1.67 -1.89
C VAL A 28 17.32 -0.49 -2.36
N VAL A 29 18.58 -0.75 -2.70
CA VAL A 29 19.42 0.22 -3.38
C VAL A 29 18.85 0.42 -4.78
N VAL A 30 18.20 1.57 -5.01
CA VAL A 30 17.73 1.95 -6.36
C VAL A 30 18.98 2.22 -7.21
N GLN A 31 19.29 1.30 -8.10
CA GLN A 31 20.39 1.45 -9.04
C GLN A 31 19.92 2.33 -10.20
N SER A 32 20.25 3.63 -10.12
CA SER A 32 19.98 4.59 -11.18
C SER A 32 20.84 4.30 -12.41
N SER A 33 20.20 3.92 -13.51
CA SER A 33 20.82 4.01 -14.84
C SER A 33 19.77 4.08 -15.95
N ASN A 34 19.43 5.29 -16.42
CA ASN A 34 19.51 5.69 -17.83
C ASN A 34 19.17 7.19 -18.00
N PRO A 35 20.04 8.05 -18.56
CA PRO A 35 19.81 9.49 -18.66
C PRO A 35 19.04 9.94 -19.92
N ASN A 36 18.31 9.05 -20.61
CA ASN A 36 17.60 9.39 -21.85
C ASN A 36 16.21 8.75 -21.91
N GLY A 37 15.26 9.32 -21.17
CA GLY A 37 13.82 9.02 -21.28
C GLY A 37 13.07 10.31 -21.61
N GLY A 38 12.63 10.44 -22.85
CA GLY A 38 12.09 11.66 -23.42
C GLY A 38 10.88 12.24 -22.70
N ASN A 39 10.69 13.55 -22.90
CA ASN A 39 9.57 14.37 -22.47
C ASN A 39 8.22 13.64 -22.51
N GLY A 40 7.75 13.22 -21.33
CA GLY A 40 6.42 12.72 -21.08
C GLY A 40 5.65 13.61 -20.11
N LEU A 41 5.80 14.95 -20.21
CA LEU A 41 4.84 15.87 -19.60
C LEU A 41 3.54 15.77 -20.39
N ASN A 42 2.76 14.71 -20.15
CA ASN A 42 1.36 14.68 -20.55
C ASN A 42 0.63 15.72 -19.70
N PRO A 43 0.12 16.82 -20.27
CA PRO A 43 -0.59 17.86 -19.52
C PRO A 43 -2.01 17.43 -19.09
N SER A 44 -2.36 16.18 -19.32
CA SER A 44 -3.61 15.58 -18.86
C SER A 44 -3.28 14.82 -17.58
N GLY A 45 -3.55 15.43 -16.41
CA GLY A 45 -3.48 14.71 -15.14
C GLY A 45 -4.14 13.34 -15.30
N GLY A 46 -3.41 12.27 -14.94
CA GLY A 46 -3.83 10.90 -15.23
C GLY A 46 -5.31 10.72 -14.91
N ARG A 47 -6.08 10.18 -15.85
CA ARG A 47 -7.48 9.86 -15.61
C ARG A 47 -7.60 9.04 -14.33
N CYS A 48 -8.47 9.46 -13.42
CA CYS A 48 -8.80 8.63 -12.28
C CYS A 48 -9.38 7.30 -12.78
N GLU A 49 -9.07 6.23 -12.08
CA GLU A 49 -9.60 4.90 -12.36
C GLU A 49 -10.17 4.28 -11.08
N GLU A 50 -11.15 3.39 -11.22
CA GLU A 50 -11.77 2.72 -10.08
C GLU A 50 -10.77 1.77 -9.41
N ILE A 51 -10.77 1.73 -8.08
CA ILE A 51 -9.94 0.79 -7.32
C ILE A 51 -10.42 -0.63 -7.59
N THR A 52 -9.56 -1.45 -8.18
CA THR A 52 -9.83 -2.87 -8.47
C THR A 52 -9.23 -3.80 -7.42
N ILE A 53 -8.18 -3.36 -6.70
CA ILE A 53 -7.49 -4.15 -5.67
C ILE A 53 -8.47 -4.51 -4.54
N PRO A 54 -8.78 -5.80 -4.32
CA PRO A 54 -9.83 -6.21 -3.37
C PRO A 54 -9.64 -5.70 -1.95
N MET A 55 -8.39 -5.66 -1.46
CA MET A 55 -8.08 -5.17 -0.11
C MET A 55 -8.35 -3.68 0.05
N CYS A 56 -8.25 -2.90 -1.02
CA CYS A 56 -8.35 -1.43 -0.98
C CYS A 56 -9.74 -0.91 -1.34
N LYS A 57 -10.72 -1.79 -1.54
CA LYS A 57 -12.12 -1.37 -1.69
C LYS A 57 -12.74 -0.96 -0.36
N GLY A 58 -13.62 0.04 -0.42
CA GLY A 58 -14.45 0.47 0.71
C GLY A 58 -13.67 1.12 1.87
N ILE A 59 -12.55 1.78 1.57
CA ILE A 59 -11.68 2.44 2.57
C ILE A 59 -11.97 3.94 2.77
N GLY A 60 -12.96 4.49 2.06
CA GLY A 60 -13.36 5.90 2.13
C GLY A 60 -13.23 6.66 0.81
N TYR A 61 -12.65 6.06 -0.22
CA TYR A 61 -12.63 6.55 -1.59
C TYR A 61 -12.59 5.38 -2.57
N ASN A 62 -12.98 5.62 -3.83
CA ASN A 62 -13.12 4.57 -4.85
C ASN A 62 -12.25 4.82 -6.09
N LEU A 63 -11.62 5.99 -6.19
CA LEU A 63 -10.85 6.40 -7.35
C LEU A 63 -9.38 6.55 -6.98
N THR A 64 -8.52 5.97 -7.81
CA THR A 64 -7.06 6.06 -7.73
C THR A 64 -6.48 6.61 -9.03
N GLN A 65 -5.22 7.01 -9.00
CA GLN A 65 -4.44 7.34 -10.18
C GLN A 65 -3.16 6.51 -10.16
N MET A 66 -2.71 6.10 -11.35
CA MET A 66 -1.41 5.47 -11.56
C MET A 66 -0.52 6.40 -12.41
N PRO A 67 0.81 6.35 -12.26
CA PRO A 67 1.56 5.51 -11.33
C PRO A 67 1.44 5.94 -9.86
N ASN A 68 1.67 5.03 -8.92
CA ASN A 68 1.74 5.36 -7.49
C ASN A 68 3.18 5.70 -7.05
N GLU A 69 3.37 6.16 -5.81
CA GLU A 69 4.68 6.55 -5.25
C GLU A 69 5.67 5.39 -5.11
N MET A 70 5.19 4.14 -5.23
CA MET A 70 6.00 2.93 -5.27
C MET A 70 6.41 2.56 -6.70
N ASN A 71 6.11 3.43 -7.67
CA ASN A 71 6.50 3.32 -9.07
C ASN A 71 5.85 2.12 -9.79
N HIS A 72 4.67 1.69 -9.32
CA HIS A 72 3.81 0.76 -10.05
C HIS A 72 3.03 1.51 -11.13
N ASP A 73 3.00 0.99 -12.35
CA ASP A 73 2.27 1.60 -13.46
C ASP A 73 0.82 1.13 -13.52
N THR A 74 0.50 0.00 -12.87
CA THR A 74 -0.84 -0.60 -12.88
C THR A 74 -1.29 -1.05 -11.50
N GLN A 75 -2.61 -1.10 -11.28
CA GLN A 75 -3.17 -1.67 -10.06
C GLN A 75 -2.90 -3.16 -9.87
N ASP A 76 -2.66 -3.91 -10.95
CA ASP A 76 -2.31 -5.33 -10.88
C ASP A 76 -0.93 -5.51 -10.23
N GLU A 77 0.06 -4.71 -10.62
CA GLU A 77 1.39 -4.71 -10.00
C GLU A 77 1.32 -4.28 -8.53
N ALA A 78 0.67 -3.15 -8.25
CA ALA A 78 0.47 -2.67 -6.88
C ALA A 78 -0.29 -3.69 -6.01
N GLY A 79 -1.27 -4.37 -6.61
CA GLY A 79 -2.10 -5.40 -5.98
C GLY A 79 -1.29 -6.63 -5.56
N LEU A 80 -0.34 -7.07 -6.39
CA LEU A 80 0.53 -8.19 -6.08
C LEU A 80 1.44 -7.90 -4.88
N GLU A 81 1.99 -6.68 -4.80
CA GLU A 81 2.87 -6.30 -3.68
C GLU A 81 2.07 -6.08 -2.39
N VAL A 82 0.99 -5.28 -2.43
CA VAL A 82 0.23 -4.94 -1.22
C VAL A 82 -0.45 -6.15 -0.58
N HIS A 83 -0.76 -7.18 -1.37
CA HIS A 83 -1.37 -8.42 -0.88
C HIS A 83 -0.47 -9.17 0.11
N GLN A 84 0.84 -8.92 0.14
CA GLN A 84 1.76 -9.50 1.13
C GLN A 84 1.40 -9.09 2.57
N PHE A 85 0.73 -7.94 2.74
CA PHE A 85 0.29 -7.44 4.04
C PHE A 85 -1.11 -7.92 4.45
N TRP A 86 -1.81 -8.70 3.60
CA TRP A 86 -3.16 -9.20 3.88
C TRP A 86 -3.28 -9.91 5.25
N PRO A 87 -2.36 -10.80 5.67
CA PRO A 87 -2.44 -11.44 6.98
C PRO A 87 -2.48 -10.44 8.13
N LEU A 88 -1.73 -9.33 8.05
CA LEU A 88 -1.67 -8.29 9.07
C LEU A 88 -2.98 -7.49 9.16
N VAL A 89 -3.62 -7.28 8.01
CA VAL A 89 -4.94 -6.63 7.91
C VAL A 89 -6.03 -7.53 8.51
N GLU A 90 -6.04 -8.82 8.20
CA GLU A 90 -7.02 -9.78 8.71
C GLU A 90 -6.92 -9.99 10.23
N ILE A 91 -5.71 -10.05 10.79
CA ILE A 91 -5.53 -10.10 12.25
C ILE A 91 -5.82 -8.76 12.94
N LYS A 92 -6.16 -7.72 12.18
CA LYS A 92 -6.46 -6.36 12.65
C LYS A 92 -5.35 -5.80 13.52
N CYS A 93 -4.13 -5.90 13.00
CA CYS A 93 -2.94 -5.48 13.74
C CYS A 93 -3.00 -4.02 14.22
N SER A 94 -3.54 -3.15 13.38
CA SER A 94 -3.89 -1.76 13.71
C SER A 94 -5.16 -1.40 12.94
N SER A 95 -6.01 -0.55 13.53
CA SER A 95 -7.20 0.00 12.86
C SER A 95 -6.87 0.77 11.59
N ASP A 96 -5.67 1.36 11.54
CA ASP A 96 -5.28 2.31 10.51
C ASP A 96 -4.45 1.64 9.40
N LEU A 97 -3.97 0.40 9.63
CA LEU A 97 -3.06 -0.29 8.71
C LEU A 97 -3.63 -0.42 7.30
N LYS A 98 -4.90 -0.83 7.18
CA LYS A 98 -5.57 -0.98 5.88
C LYS A 98 -5.60 0.34 5.11
N PHE A 99 -5.98 1.42 5.79
CA PHE A 99 -6.05 2.75 5.19
C PHE A 99 -4.65 3.26 4.82
N PHE A 100 -3.67 3.10 5.71
CA PHE A 100 -2.28 3.48 5.47
C PHE A 100 -1.71 2.81 4.23
N LEU A 101 -1.79 1.47 4.14
CA LEU A 101 -1.33 0.72 2.97
C LEU A 101 -2.01 1.21 1.70
N CYS A 102 -3.34 1.29 1.69
CA CYS A 102 -4.05 1.68 0.49
C CYS A 102 -3.84 3.14 0.07
N SER A 103 -3.51 4.05 1.00
CA SER A 103 -3.13 5.43 0.65
C SER A 103 -1.79 5.53 -0.09
N MET A 104 -0.92 4.52 0.06
CA MET A 104 0.37 4.42 -0.65
C MET A 104 0.22 3.67 -1.98
N TYR A 105 -0.49 2.53 -1.99
CA TYR A 105 -0.60 1.66 -3.17
C TYR A 105 -1.72 2.08 -4.14
N THR A 106 -2.79 2.71 -3.64
CA THR A 106 -3.92 3.23 -4.42
C THR A 106 -4.23 4.67 -3.98
N PRO A 107 -3.36 5.65 -4.27
CA PRO A 107 -3.53 7.01 -3.77
C PRO A 107 -4.84 7.64 -4.26
N ILE A 108 -5.46 8.49 -3.43
CA ILE A 108 -6.73 9.14 -3.79
C ILE A 108 -6.59 9.98 -5.06
N CYS A 109 -7.54 9.81 -5.98
CA CYS A 109 -7.66 10.65 -7.18
C CYS A 109 -8.93 11.52 -7.11
N ILE A 110 -8.77 12.80 -7.42
CA ILE A 110 -9.85 13.80 -7.43
C ILE A 110 -9.95 14.36 -8.85
N GLU A 111 -10.98 13.96 -9.60
CA GLU A 111 -11.16 14.26 -11.03
C GLU A 111 -11.16 15.77 -11.36
N ASP A 112 -11.54 16.60 -10.39
CA ASP A 112 -11.75 18.05 -10.58
C ASP A 112 -10.86 18.94 -9.71
N TYR A 113 -9.75 18.43 -9.15
CA TYR A 113 -8.88 19.22 -8.25
C TYR A 113 -8.42 20.55 -8.87
N TYR A 114 -8.22 20.59 -10.19
CA TYR A 114 -7.77 21.78 -10.93
C TYR A 114 -8.91 22.62 -11.53
N LYS A 115 -10.18 22.18 -11.47
CA LYS A 115 -11.31 22.98 -11.98
C LYS A 115 -11.88 23.97 -10.95
N VAL A 116 -11.49 23.83 -9.69
CA VAL A 116 -11.95 24.67 -8.57
C VAL A 116 -10.97 25.82 -8.25
N LYS A 117 -9.80 25.84 -8.90
CA LYS A 117 -8.79 26.90 -8.79
C LYS A 117 -8.84 27.81 -10.00
#